data_AF-A0AAN6HE37-F1
#
_entry.id   AF-A0AAN6HE37-F1
#
_cell.length_a   1.000
_cell.length_b   1.000
_cell.length_c   1.000
_cell.angle_alpha   90.00
_cell.angle_beta   90.00
_cell.angle_gamma   90.00
#
_symmetry.space_group_name_H-M   'P 1'
#
loop_
_entity.id
_entity.type
_entity.pdbx_description
1 polymer ?
#
loop_
_entity_poly.entity_id
_entity_poly.type
_entity_poly.pdbx_seq_one_letter_code
_entity_poly.pdbx_strand_id
1 'polypeptide(L)'
;MSPNGPSDGGLVVLAGSHKHHKQHFDQIGGFRPEQDQGATENGYDYTTQDVAFYHAQGCKEVKICANAGDLILWDSRTIHWNASPVGEQIRFISYVCYCPRNMASEDELRRKLEVFQARKGSTHWPNMNVIPADGTKHGALPCRPNGSVDPANRLRPFIEPEETPTVMRLVGVRG
;
A
#
# COMPACT_ATOMS: atom_id res chain seq x y z
N MET A 1 11.10 -0.35 13.29
CA MET A 1 11.23 -0.79 11.88
C MET A 1 12.53 -1.57 11.76
N SER A 2 12.63 -2.52 10.85
CA SER A 2 13.84 -3.34 10.65
C SER A 2 14.73 -2.75 9.54
N PRO A 3 16.04 -3.06 9.50
CA PRO A 3 16.83 -2.88 8.29
C PRO A 3 16.31 -3.76 7.14
N ASN A 4 16.71 -3.41 5.92
CA ASN A 4 16.32 -4.10 4.69
C ASN A 4 17.50 -4.13 3.71
N GLY A 5 18.13 -5.30 3.59
CA GLY A 5 19.27 -5.54 2.71
C GLY A 5 18.91 -6.14 1.34
N PRO A 6 19.94 -6.50 0.56
CA PRO A 6 19.77 -7.08 -0.79
C PRO A 6 19.17 -8.48 -0.77
N SER A 7 19.41 -9.26 0.30
CA SER A 7 18.89 -10.62 0.47
C SER A 7 17.54 -10.67 1.21
N ASP A 8 17.06 -9.54 1.70
CA ASP A 8 15.82 -9.45 2.45
C ASP A 8 14.65 -9.24 1.50
N GLY A 9 13.48 -9.72 1.89
CA GLY A 9 12.25 -9.39 1.18
C GLY A 9 12.00 -7.88 1.29
N GLY A 10 11.34 -7.27 0.32
CA GLY A 10 11.18 -5.81 0.35
C GLY A 10 10.68 -5.23 -0.95
N LEU A 11 10.60 -3.91 -1.00
CA LEU A 11 10.12 -3.19 -2.17
C LEU A 11 11.09 -3.32 -3.35
N VAL A 12 10.55 -3.75 -4.49
CA VAL A 12 11.18 -3.60 -5.80
C VAL A 12 10.34 -2.63 -6.61
N VAL A 13 11.00 -1.71 -7.29
CA VAL A 13 10.34 -0.77 -8.23
C VAL A 13 10.91 -0.97 -9.62
N LEU A 14 10.08 -0.82 -10.63
CA LEU A 14 10.53 -0.65 -12.01
C LEU A 14 10.79 0.83 -12.25
N ALA A 15 11.99 1.29 -11.88
CA ALA A 15 12.36 2.69 -11.88
C ALA A 15 12.14 3.33 -13.26
N GLY A 16 11.37 4.41 -13.28
CA GLY A 16 11.01 5.16 -14.50
C GLY A 16 9.67 4.76 -15.13
N SER A 17 9.04 3.65 -14.73
CA SER A 17 7.83 3.14 -15.39
C SER A 17 6.65 4.13 -15.39
N HIS A 18 6.52 4.95 -14.34
CA HIS A 18 5.47 5.96 -14.20
C HIS A 18 5.44 6.99 -15.35
N LYS A 19 6.53 7.11 -16.12
CA LYS A 19 6.65 8.00 -17.27
C LYS A 19 6.12 7.40 -18.58
N HIS A 20 5.89 6.09 -18.63
CA HIS A 20 5.63 5.37 -19.88
C HIS A 20 4.24 4.72 -19.97
N HIS A 21 3.41 4.83 -18.93
CA HIS A 21 2.07 4.20 -18.93
C HIS A 21 1.20 4.61 -20.11
N LYS A 22 1.15 5.91 -20.45
CA LYS A 22 0.34 6.36 -21.58
C LYS A 22 0.74 5.65 -22.88
N GLN A 23 2.03 5.63 -23.18
CA GLN A 23 2.57 4.98 -24.38
C GLN A 23 2.31 3.47 -24.36
N HIS A 24 2.51 2.82 -23.21
CA HIS A 24 2.23 1.39 -23.03
C HIS A 24 0.76 1.07 -23.31
N PHE A 25 -0.18 1.75 -22.64
CA PHE A 25 -1.61 1.52 -22.79
C PHE A 25 -2.09 1.86 -24.21
N ASP A 26 -1.57 2.92 -24.84
CA ASP A 26 -1.87 3.21 -26.25
C ASP A 26 -1.43 2.05 -27.17
N GLN A 27 -0.27 1.44 -26.92
CA GLN A 27 0.29 0.36 -27.74
C GLN A 27 -0.48 -0.97 -27.61
N ILE A 28 -1.00 -1.28 -26.42
CA ILE A 28 -1.73 -2.53 -26.18
C ILE A 28 -3.24 -2.43 -26.47
N GLY A 29 -3.70 -1.28 -27.00
CA GLY A 29 -5.12 -1.06 -27.32
C GLY A 29 -5.97 -0.60 -26.14
N GLY A 30 -5.36 -0.10 -25.07
CA GLY A 30 -6.02 0.49 -23.92
C GLY A 30 -5.97 -0.37 -22.67
N PHE A 31 -6.84 -0.03 -21.71
CA PHE A 31 -6.98 -0.75 -20.45
C PHE A 31 -7.53 -2.17 -20.69
N ARG A 32 -6.97 -3.15 -19.99
CA ARG A 32 -7.40 -4.56 -20.04
C ARG A 32 -8.18 -4.92 -18.77
N PRO A 33 -9.52 -5.04 -18.83
CA PRO A 33 -10.34 -5.29 -17.65
C PRO A 33 -9.98 -6.57 -16.88
N GLU A 34 -9.47 -7.58 -17.56
CA GLU A 34 -9.04 -8.84 -16.96
C GLU A 34 -7.80 -8.71 -16.06
N GLN A 35 -7.08 -7.59 -16.13
CA GLN A 35 -5.94 -7.28 -15.25
C GLN A 35 -6.31 -6.31 -14.12
N ASP A 36 -7.57 -5.86 -14.06
CA ASP A 36 -8.06 -4.99 -12.99
C ASP A 36 -8.29 -5.78 -11.71
N GLN A 37 -7.65 -5.37 -10.61
CA GLN A 37 -7.87 -5.98 -9.30
C GLN A 37 -9.10 -5.40 -8.58
N GLY A 38 -9.77 -4.43 -9.20
CA GLY A 38 -11.00 -3.81 -8.72
C GLY A 38 -10.79 -2.82 -7.59
N ALA A 39 -11.88 -2.15 -7.19
CA ALA A 39 -11.83 -1.01 -6.27
C ALA A 39 -11.32 -1.34 -4.86
N THR A 40 -11.30 -2.61 -4.44
CA THR A 40 -10.80 -2.93 -3.09
C THR A 40 -9.28 -3.00 -3.06
N GLU A 41 -8.67 -3.59 -4.10
CA GLU A 41 -7.21 -3.73 -4.18
C GLU A 41 -6.56 -2.52 -4.85
N ASN A 42 -7.27 -1.84 -5.77
CA ASN A 42 -6.79 -0.66 -6.51
C ASN A 42 -5.48 -0.91 -7.24
N GLY A 43 -5.32 -2.10 -7.82
CA GLY A 43 -4.14 -2.54 -8.54
C GLY A 43 -4.43 -2.92 -9.99
N TYR A 44 -3.38 -2.98 -10.79
CA TYR A 44 -3.39 -3.49 -12.15
C TYR A 44 -2.25 -4.48 -12.32
N ASP A 45 -2.56 -5.70 -12.75
CA ASP A 45 -1.56 -6.74 -12.95
C ASP A 45 -0.86 -6.59 -14.31
N TYR A 46 0.46 -6.42 -14.26
CA TYR A 46 1.29 -6.34 -15.45
C TYR A 46 1.79 -7.73 -15.84
N THR A 47 1.60 -8.07 -17.11
CA THR A 47 2.11 -9.31 -17.70
C THR A 47 3.60 -9.18 -18.02
N THR A 48 4.26 -10.31 -18.26
CA THR A 48 5.66 -10.35 -18.71
C THR A 48 5.88 -9.55 -19.99
N GLN A 49 4.90 -9.55 -20.91
CA GLN A 49 4.94 -8.77 -22.15
C GLN A 49 4.90 -7.26 -21.88
N ASP A 50 4.13 -6.81 -20.88
CA ASP A 50 4.11 -5.41 -20.50
C ASP A 50 5.45 -4.99 -19.90
N VAL A 51 6.00 -5.81 -19.00
CA VAL A 51 7.30 -5.56 -18.37
C VAL A 51 8.41 -5.45 -19.43
N ALA A 52 8.37 -6.29 -20.48
CA ALA A 52 9.31 -6.19 -21.60
C ALA A 52 9.25 -4.84 -22.33
N PHE A 53 8.06 -4.24 -22.50
CA PHE A 53 7.93 -2.89 -23.04
C PHE A 53 8.65 -1.87 -22.16
N TYR A 54 8.44 -1.90 -20.84
CA TYR A 54 9.07 -0.94 -19.92
C TYR A 54 10.60 -1.10 -19.89
N HIS A 55 11.12 -2.32 -19.98
CA HIS A 55 12.56 -2.55 -20.14
C HIS A 55 13.11 -1.98 -21.45
N ALA A 56 12.38 -2.11 -22.55
CA ALA A 56 12.76 -1.50 -23.83
C ALA A 56 12.78 0.03 -23.77
N GLN A 57 11.98 0.64 -22.88
CA GLN A 57 12.05 2.08 -22.56
C GLN A 57 13.16 2.45 -21.58
N GLY A 58 14.01 1.49 -21.17
CA GLY A 58 15.12 1.70 -20.25
C GLY A 58 14.75 1.68 -18.76
N CYS A 59 13.53 1.24 -18.41
CA CYS A 59 13.13 1.08 -17.01
C CYS A 59 13.87 -0.11 -16.38
N LYS A 60 14.37 0.09 -15.15
CA LYS A 60 15.22 -0.88 -14.44
C LYS A 60 14.56 -1.36 -13.16
N GLU A 61 14.66 -2.64 -12.88
CA GLU A 61 14.28 -3.18 -11.58
C GLU A 61 15.28 -2.70 -10.53
N VAL A 62 14.78 -2.11 -9.45
CA VAL A 62 15.60 -1.63 -8.34
C VAL A 62 15.04 -2.20 -7.06
N LYS A 63 15.76 -3.13 -6.45
CA LYS A 63 15.50 -3.60 -5.08
C LYS A 63 15.94 -2.51 -4.11
N ILE A 64 14.98 -1.94 -3.39
CA ILE A 64 15.26 -0.90 -2.40
C ILE A 64 15.86 -1.57 -1.17
N CYS A 65 17.04 -1.09 -0.77
CA CYS A 65 17.66 -1.39 0.51
C CYS A 65 17.60 -0.14 1.37
N ALA A 66 17.34 -0.31 2.66
CA ALA A 66 17.08 0.79 3.58
C ALA A 66 17.48 0.42 5.01
N ASN A 67 17.91 1.41 5.79
CA ASN A 67 18.14 1.25 7.21
C ASN A 67 16.83 1.41 7.99
N ALA A 68 16.84 0.96 9.24
CA ALA A 68 15.72 1.19 10.14
C ALA A 68 15.47 2.70 10.31
N GLY A 69 14.25 3.14 9.99
CA GLY A 69 13.83 4.54 10.12
C GLY A 69 13.95 5.37 8.83
N ASP A 70 14.53 4.81 7.76
CA ASP A 70 14.54 5.48 6.46
C ASP A 70 13.11 5.62 5.91
N LEU A 71 12.83 6.78 5.30
CA LEU A 71 11.58 7.04 4.58
C LEU A 71 11.79 6.83 3.09
N ILE A 72 11.02 5.91 2.49
CA ILE A 72 11.02 5.64 1.06
C ILE A 72 9.79 6.28 0.44
N LEU A 73 9.99 7.18 -0.53
CA LEU A 73 8.93 7.84 -1.28
C LEU A 73 9.08 7.55 -2.77
N TRP A 74 7.98 7.24 -3.44
CA TRP A 74 7.92 7.04 -4.89
C TRP A 74 6.57 7.51 -5.46
N ASP A 75 6.54 7.78 -6.76
CA ASP A 75 5.30 8.10 -7.47
C ASP A 75 4.39 6.87 -7.50
N SER A 76 3.13 7.02 -7.08
CA SER A 76 2.18 5.91 -6.92
C SER A 76 1.90 5.11 -8.20
N ARG A 77 2.17 5.68 -9.38
CA ARG A 77 2.03 4.98 -10.67
C ARG A 77 3.20 4.04 -10.94
N THR A 78 4.34 4.19 -10.25
CA THR A 78 5.51 3.35 -10.48
C THR A 78 5.17 1.88 -10.22
N ILE A 79 5.43 1.02 -11.20
CA ILE A 79 5.20 -0.42 -11.09
C ILE A 79 6.12 -0.95 -10.00
N HIS A 80 5.56 -1.71 -9.08
CA HIS A 80 6.30 -2.19 -7.92
C HIS A 80 5.71 -3.49 -7.39
N TRP A 81 6.55 -4.25 -6.69
CA TRP A 81 6.16 -5.50 -6.05
C TRP A 81 7.06 -5.77 -4.84
N ASN A 82 6.74 -6.82 -4.08
CA ASN A 82 7.60 -7.29 -3.00
C ASN A 82 8.49 -8.43 -3.49
N ALA A 83 9.81 -8.29 -3.33
CA ALA A 83 10.73 -9.41 -3.43
C ALA A 83 10.51 -10.37 -2.24
N SER A 84 10.59 -11.67 -2.51
CA SER A 84 10.63 -12.71 -1.48
C SER A 84 12.00 -12.70 -0.78
N PRO A 85 12.04 -12.85 0.56
CA PRO A 85 13.32 -12.96 1.27
C PRO A 85 14.04 -14.25 0.91
N VAL A 86 15.36 -14.18 0.82
CA VAL A 86 16.26 -15.35 0.79
C VAL A 86 17.13 -15.45 2.05
N GLY A 87 17.13 -14.41 2.89
CA GLY A 87 17.73 -14.41 4.23
C GLY A 87 16.70 -14.58 5.35
N GLU A 88 17.15 -14.42 6.60
CA GLU A 88 16.36 -14.63 7.82
C GLU A 88 15.85 -13.33 8.46
N GLN A 89 16.18 -12.16 7.90
CA GLN A 89 15.78 -10.87 8.47
C GLN A 89 14.25 -10.71 8.45
N ILE A 90 13.67 -10.57 9.63
CA ILE A 90 12.25 -10.23 9.77
C ILE A 90 12.06 -8.79 9.28
N ARG A 91 11.19 -8.64 8.26
CA ARG A 91 10.80 -7.34 7.72
C ARG A 91 9.71 -6.70 8.57
N PHE A 92 9.95 -5.47 9.01
CA PHE A 92 8.94 -4.66 9.68
C PHE A 92 8.93 -3.22 9.15
N ILE A 93 7.81 -2.83 8.55
CA ILE A 93 7.58 -1.52 7.93
C ILE A 93 6.19 -0.98 8.29
N SER A 94 5.98 0.31 8.04
CA SER A 94 4.69 0.96 8.10
C SER A 94 4.45 1.64 6.76
N TYR A 95 3.31 1.34 6.14
CA TYR A 95 2.90 1.99 4.90
C TYR A 95 2.13 3.26 5.24
N VAL A 96 2.52 4.36 4.62
CA VAL A 96 1.81 5.63 4.72
C VAL A 96 1.55 6.14 3.31
N CYS A 97 0.29 6.47 3.02
CA CYS A 97 -0.12 7.04 1.74
C CYS A 97 -0.57 8.49 1.94
N TYR A 98 -0.12 9.38 1.06
CA TYR A 98 -0.34 10.82 1.18
C TYR A 98 -1.07 11.35 -0.05
N CYS A 99 -2.02 12.25 0.18
CA CYS A 99 -2.65 13.04 -0.87
C CYS A 99 -3.02 14.40 -0.27
N PRO A 100 -2.91 15.50 -1.04
CA PRO A 100 -3.39 16.81 -0.60
C PRO A 100 -4.85 16.75 -0.12
N ARG A 101 -5.16 17.42 1.01
CA ARG A 101 -6.52 17.42 1.59
C ARG A 101 -7.58 17.89 0.59
N ASN A 102 -7.26 18.87 -0.25
CA ASN A 102 -8.20 19.42 -1.24
C ASN A 102 -8.63 18.41 -2.32
N MET A 103 -8.04 17.21 -2.37
CA MET A 103 -8.46 16.11 -3.22
C MET A 103 -9.47 15.16 -2.54
N ALA A 104 -9.77 15.37 -1.24
CA ALA A 104 -10.78 14.61 -0.51
C ALA A 104 -12.06 15.44 -0.36
N SER A 105 -13.22 14.82 -0.60
CA SER A 105 -14.51 15.43 -0.29
C SER A 105 -14.75 15.43 1.24
N GLU A 106 -15.64 16.30 1.72
CA GLU A 106 -16.00 16.31 3.14
C GLU A 106 -16.68 14.99 3.57
N ASP A 107 -17.36 14.30 2.65
CA ASP A 107 -17.92 12.96 2.88
C ASP A 107 -16.82 11.90 3.12
N GLU A 108 -15.77 11.91 2.31
CA GLU A 108 -14.62 11.01 2.48
C GLU A 108 -13.87 11.32 3.78
N LEU A 109 -13.72 12.60 4.15
CA LEU A 109 -13.12 12.98 5.43
C LEU A 109 -13.94 12.51 6.63
N ARG A 110 -15.27 12.63 6.56
CA ARG A 110 -16.18 12.07 7.57
C ARG A 110 -16.06 10.56 7.65
N ARG A 111 -15.98 9.87 6.50
CA ARG A 111 -15.79 8.42 6.46
C ARG A 111 -14.46 7.99 7.08
N LYS A 112 -13.38 8.73 6.83
CA LYS A 112 -12.06 8.50 7.49
C LYS A 112 -12.15 8.65 8.99
N LEU A 113 -12.88 9.65 9.48
CA LEU A 113 -13.10 9.83 10.92
C LEU A 113 -13.85 8.63 11.53
N GLU A 114 -14.90 8.15 10.89
CA GLU A 114 -15.65 6.95 11.34
C GLU A 114 -14.73 5.72 11.42
N VAL A 115 -13.90 5.49 10.40
CA VAL A 115 -12.93 4.39 10.34
C VAL A 115 -11.89 4.52 11.47
N PHE A 116 -11.37 5.73 11.70
CA PHE A 116 -10.43 6.02 12.78
C PHE A 116 -11.04 5.78 14.17
N GLN A 117 -12.28 6.23 14.42
CA GLN A 117 -13.00 6.00 15.67
C GLN A 117 -13.28 4.51 15.91
N ALA A 118 -13.56 3.76 14.84
CA ALA A 118 -13.71 2.32 14.87
C ALA A 118 -12.37 1.56 15.05
N ARG A 119 -11.22 2.27 15.05
CA ARG A 119 -9.85 1.71 15.13
C ARG A 119 -9.55 0.71 14.01
N LYS A 120 -10.07 0.97 12.81
CA LYS A 120 -9.86 0.14 11.62
C LYS A 120 -8.87 0.80 10.68
N GLY A 121 -8.20 -0.03 9.87
CA GLY A 121 -7.56 0.44 8.65
C GLY A 121 -8.58 0.67 7.53
N SER A 122 -8.15 1.31 6.45
CA SER A 122 -8.91 1.43 5.20
C SER A 122 -8.10 0.87 4.03
N THR A 123 -8.72 0.83 2.86
CA THR A 123 -8.07 0.72 1.55
C THR A 123 -6.97 1.76 1.33
N HIS A 124 -6.14 1.52 0.31
CA HIS A 124 -4.86 2.20 0.05
C HIS A 124 -4.97 3.69 -0.35
N TRP A 125 -6.12 4.16 -0.84
CA TRP A 125 -6.25 5.51 -1.40
C TRP A 125 -6.63 6.52 -0.31
N PRO A 126 -5.82 7.56 -0.04
CA PRO A 126 -5.94 8.33 1.20
C PRO A 126 -6.98 9.47 1.13
N ASN A 127 -7.49 9.78 -0.06
CA ASN A 127 -8.44 10.87 -0.32
C ASN A 127 -9.82 10.41 -0.81
N MET A 128 -10.00 9.14 -1.18
CA MET A 128 -11.28 8.60 -1.63
C MET A 128 -11.34 7.08 -1.45
N ASN A 129 -12.50 6.48 -1.71
CA ASN A 129 -12.69 5.03 -1.67
C ASN A 129 -12.39 4.46 -0.27
N VAL A 130 -12.79 5.16 0.79
CA VAL A 130 -12.45 4.80 2.18
C VAL A 130 -13.33 3.63 2.65
N ILE A 131 -12.91 2.42 2.30
CA ILE A 131 -13.56 1.17 2.69
C ILE A 131 -12.85 0.62 3.93
N PRO A 132 -13.53 0.39 5.07
CA PRO A 132 -12.92 -0.16 6.27
C PRO A 132 -12.44 -1.60 6.05
N ALA A 133 -11.30 -1.95 6.64
CA ALA A 133 -10.82 -3.32 6.70
C ALA A 133 -11.61 -4.10 7.76
N ASP A 134 -12.72 -4.73 7.37
CA ASP A 134 -13.63 -5.42 8.29
C ASP A 134 -13.18 -6.85 8.70
N GLY A 135 -11.93 -7.23 8.42
CA GLY A 135 -11.36 -8.51 8.87
C GLY A 135 -11.97 -9.76 8.23
N THR A 136 -12.87 -9.61 7.24
CA THR A 136 -13.59 -10.70 6.57
C THR A 136 -12.84 -11.32 5.39
N LYS A 137 -11.72 -10.73 4.95
CA LYS A 137 -10.89 -11.29 3.89
C LYS A 137 -10.06 -12.47 4.41
N HIS A 138 -9.95 -13.53 3.62
CA HIS A 138 -9.01 -14.63 3.90
C HIS A 138 -7.59 -14.07 4.12
N GLY A 139 -6.97 -14.42 5.25
CA GLY A 139 -5.65 -13.91 5.63
C GLY A 139 -5.64 -12.60 6.44
N ALA A 140 -6.79 -11.98 6.71
CA ALA A 140 -6.87 -10.77 7.54
C ALA A 140 -6.80 -11.06 9.05
N LEU A 141 -7.18 -12.28 9.47
CA LEU A 141 -7.02 -12.71 10.85
C LEU A 141 -5.63 -13.33 11.03
N PRO A 142 -4.84 -12.86 12.02
CA PRO A 142 -3.60 -13.52 12.37
C PRO A 142 -3.93 -14.91 12.89
N CYS A 143 -3.49 -15.93 12.15
CA CYS A 143 -3.68 -17.33 12.51
C CYS A 143 -2.33 -17.97 12.84
N ARG A 144 -2.35 -18.91 13.79
CA ARG A 144 -1.24 -19.80 14.10
C ARG A 144 -1.04 -20.81 12.96
N PRO A 145 0.12 -21.51 12.90
CA PRO A 145 0.37 -22.52 11.88
C PRO A 145 -0.68 -23.65 11.80
N ASN A 146 -1.38 -23.92 12.90
CA ASN A 146 -2.47 -24.90 12.95
C ASN A 146 -3.83 -24.35 12.46
N GLY A 147 -3.87 -23.13 11.91
CA GLY A 147 -5.08 -22.47 11.41
C GLY A 147 -5.97 -21.81 12.47
N SER A 148 -5.69 -21.99 13.76
CA SER A 148 -6.43 -21.30 14.83
C SER A 148 -6.11 -19.81 14.85
N VAL A 149 -7.10 -18.96 15.13
CA VAL A 149 -6.89 -17.52 15.33
C VAL A 149 -5.93 -17.32 16.50
N ASP A 150 -4.95 -16.44 16.34
CA ASP A 150 -4.03 -16.09 17.41
C ASP A 150 -4.82 -15.50 18.59
N PRO A 151 -4.73 -16.04 19.82
CA PRO A 151 -5.40 -15.47 20.98
C PRO A 151 -4.93 -14.04 21.32
N ALA A 152 -3.78 -13.59 20.78
CA ALA A 152 -3.33 -12.21 20.89
C ALA A 152 -4.01 -11.26 19.88
N ASN A 153 -4.83 -11.79 18.97
CA ASN A 153 -5.65 -11.02 18.04
C ASN A 153 -6.58 -10.07 18.79
N ARG A 154 -6.73 -8.85 18.27
CA ARG A 154 -7.49 -7.80 18.92
C ARG A 154 -8.14 -6.91 17.88
N LEU A 155 -9.34 -6.43 18.20
CA LEU A 155 -10.07 -5.48 17.36
C LEU A 155 -9.74 -4.02 17.71
N ARG A 156 -9.00 -3.79 18.81
CA ARG A 156 -8.57 -2.47 19.27
C ARG A 156 -7.11 -2.50 19.74
N PRO A 157 -6.39 -1.35 19.70
CA PRO A 157 -5.03 -1.23 20.22
C PRO A 157 -4.92 -1.58 21.71
N PHE A 158 -3.73 -2.01 22.16
CA PHE A 158 -3.46 -2.25 23.59
C PHE A 158 -3.43 -0.93 24.37
N ILE A 159 -2.91 0.12 23.75
CA ILE A 159 -2.90 1.49 24.25
C ILE A 159 -3.69 2.31 23.24
N GLU A 160 -4.77 2.95 23.69
CA GLU A 160 -5.54 3.86 22.85
C GLU A 160 -4.68 5.07 22.46
N PRO A 161 -4.78 5.55 21.21
CA PRO A 161 -4.07 6.74 20.79
C PRO A 161 -4.62 7.98 21.52
N GLU A 162 -3.74 8.88 21.92
CA GLU A 162 -4.14 10.21 22.36
C GLU A 162 -4.64 11.03 21.16
N GLU A 163 -5.89 11.49 21.22
CA GLU A 163 -6.54 12.25 20.14
C GLU A 163 -6.14 13.73 20.20
N THR A 164 -4.85 14.00 20.07
CA THR A 164 -4.29 15.36 20.03
C THR A 164 -4.76 16.13 18.79
N PRO A 165 -4.71 17.48 18.78
CA PRO A 165 -5.02 18.27 17.59
C PRO A 165 -4.24 17.86 16.33
N THR A 166 -2.98 17.43 16.50
CA THR A 166 -2.15 16.92 15.39
C THR A 166 -2.69 15.61 14.83
N VAL A 167 -3.07 14.67 15.70
CA VAL A 167 -3.69 13.39 15.30
C VAL A 167 -5.00 13.65 14.56
N MET A 168 -5.86 14.51 15.11
CA MET A 168 -7.15 14.83 14.50
C MET A 168 -6.97 15.52 13.13
N ARG A 169 -5.96 16.38 12.98
CA ARG A 169 -5.60 16.96 11.67
C ARG A 169 -5.18 15.89 10.65
N LEU A 170 -4.43 14.87 11.06
CA LEU A 170 -4.03 13.76 10.19
C LEU A 170 -5.21 12.85 9.80
N VAL A 171 -6.18 12.66 10.70
CA VAL A 171 -7.44 11.94 10.40
C VAL A 171 -8.27 12.71 9.37
N GLY A 172 -8.16 14.05 9.36
CA GLY A 172 -8.88 14.94 8.44
C GLY A 172 -9.85 15.89 9.14
N VAL A 173 -9.88 15.89 10.47
CA VAL A 173 -10.72 16.74 11.31
C VAL A 173 -10.06 18.09 11.54
N ARG A 174 -10.85 19.17 11.52
CA ARG A 174 -10.37 20.51 11.88
C ARG A 174 -10.33 20.67 13.41
N GLY A 175 -9.32 21.37 13.90
CA GLY A 175 -9.40 22.06 15.19
C GLY A 175 -10.07 23.41 15.03
#